data_AF-A0A2V7MVI7-F1
#
_entry.id   AF-A0A2V7MVI7-F1
#
_cell.length_a   1.000
_cell.length_b   1.000
_cell.length_c   1.000
_cell.angle_alpha   90.00
_cell.angle_beta   90.00
_cell.angle_gamma   90.00
#
_symmetry.space_group_name_H-M   'P 1'
#
loop_
_entity.id
_entity.type
_entity.pdbx_description
1 polymer ?
#
loop_
_entity_poly.entity_id
_entity_poly.type
_entity_poly.pdbx_seq_one_letter_code
_entity_poly.pdbx_strand_id
1 'polypeptide(L)'
;MGIVHQRRKAETRALLVAAGLQLFSEQGFELVTLDEVALAAGFTKGAIYRHFPSKGAFLLALFEQYAAVARAGSGARQAPWFIPLTLQFAAQAVRDPLLRRRLATVLSEAPDGTTAESHLLRSLARVWPA
;
A
#
# COMPACT_ATOMS: atom_id res chain seq x y z
N MET A 1 25.27 -13.00 -15.27
CA MET A 1 24.82 -13.34 -13.89
C MET A 1 23.87 -12.31 -13.26
N GLY A 2 23.97 -11.00 -13.54
CA GLY A 2 23.23 -9.95 -12.80
C GLY A 2 21.69 -9.89 -12.99
N ILE A 3 21.19 -10.23 -14.18
CA ILE A 3 19.75 -10.07 -14.52
C ILE A 3 18.87 -11.06 -13.73
N VAL A 4 19.33 -12.30 -13.54
CA VAL A 4 18.59 -13.34 -12.81
C VAL A 4 18.45 -13.00 -11.32
N HIS A 5 19.50 -12.45 -10.72
CA HIS A 5 19.49 -12.04 -9.32
C HIS A 5 18.52 -10.87 -9.07
N GLN A 6 18.53 -9.87 -9.96
CA GLN A 6 17.59 -8.74 -9.88
C GLN A 6 16.13 -9.18 -10.05
N ARG A 7 15.87 -10.10 -10.98
CA ARG A 7 14.52 -10.66 -11.18
C ARG A 7 14.01 -11.38 -9.94
N ARG A 8 14.81 -12.27 -9.35
CA ARG A 8 14.46 -12.95 -8.09
C ARG A 8 14.22 -11.96 -6.96
N LYS A 9 15.06 -10.93 -6.85
CA LYS A 9 14.90 -9.87 -5.86
C LYS A 9 13.56 -9.12 -6.04
N ALA A 10 13.18 -8.82 -7.28
CA ALA A 10 11.90 -8.18 -7.58
C ALA A 10 10.71 -9.11 -7.27
N GLU A 11 10.79 -10.39 -7.63
CA GLU A 11 9.77 -11.39 -7.33
C GLU A 11 9.55 -11.57 -5.82
N THR A 12 10.63 -11.70 -5.04
CA THR A 12 10.54 -11.74 -3.57
C THR A 12 9.92 -10.47 -3.00
N ARG A 13 10.31 -9.30 -3.51
CA ARG A 13 9.72 -8.03 -3.07
C ARG A 13 8.21 -7.99 -3.33
N ALA A 14 7.77 -8.45 -4.50
CA ALA A 14 6.35 -8.48 -4.87
C ALA A 14 5.54 -9.43 -3.97
N LEU A 15 6.06 -10.63 -3.68
CA LEU A 15 5.41 -11.60 -2.80
C LEU A 15 5.27 -11.08 -1.36
N LEU A 16 6.31 -10.44 -0.83
CA LEU A 16 6.27 -9.82 0.49
C LEU A 16 5.20 -8.72 0.56
N VAL A 17 5.14 -7.84 -0.45
CA VAL A 17 4.12 -6.78 -0.53
C VAL A 17 2.72 -7.38 -0.62
N ALA A 18 2.51 -8.42 -1.43
CA ALA A 18 1.21 -9.07 -1.56
C ALA A 18 0.73 -9.69 -0.24
N ALA A 19 1.60 -10.40 0.48
CA ALA A 19 1.29 -10.95 1.81
C ALA A 19 0.99 -9.85 2.82
N GLY A 20 1.75 -8.75 2.77
CA GLY A 20 1.52 -7.58 3.60
C GLY A 20 0.15 -6.95 3.36
N LEU A 21 -0.25 -6.74 2.10
CA LEU A 21 -1.56 -6.17 1.77
C LEU A 21 -2.70 -6.97 2.41
N GLN A 22 -2.63 -8.30 2.37
CA GLN A 22 -3.62 -9.17 3.01
C GLN A 22 -3.61 -9.02 4.53
N LEU A 23 -2.47 -9.29 5.18
CA LEU A 23 -2.37 -9.27 6.64
C LEU A 23 -2.75 -7.92 7.25
N PHE A 24 -2.27 -6.82 6.67
CA PHE A 24 -2.59 -5.49 7.16
C PHE A 24 -4.08 -5.13 6.95
N SER A 25 -4.68 -5.59 5.85
CA SER A 25 -6.13 -5.40 5.64
C SER A 25 -6.99 -6.14 6.65
N GLU A 26 -6.55 -7.31 7.11
CA GLU A 26 -7.28 -8.17 8.06
C GLU A 26 -7.08 -7.74 9.52
N GLN A 27 -5.85 -7.41 9.91
CA GLN A 27 -5.46 -7.25 11.31
C GLN A 27 -5.05 -5.82 11.68
N GLY A 28 -4.77 -4.99 10.68
CA GLY A 28 -4.35 -3.61 10.88
C GLY A 28 -2.85 -3.41 11.06
N PHE A 29 -2.41 -2.19 10.71
CA PHE A 29 -1.00 -1.82 10.72
C PHE A 29 -0.31 -2.01 12.06
N GLU A 30 -0.95 -1.69 13.17
CA GLU A 30 -0.29 -1.76 14.48
C GLU A 30 0.04 -3.20 14.89
N LEU A 31 -0.86 -4.15 14.61
CA LEU A 31 -0.78 -5.51 15.13
C LEU A 31 0.17 -6.42 14.34
N VAL A 32 0.40 -6.14 13.05
CA VAL A 32 1.20 -7.02 12.18
C VAL A 32 2.66 -6.58 12.14
N THR A 33 3.57 -7.55 12.28
CA THR A 33 5.02 -7.37 12.22
C THR A 33 5.60 -7.75 10.86
N LEU A 34 6.80 -7.26 10.55
CA LEU A 34 7.51 -7.67 9.32
C LEU A 34 7.87 -9.16 9.34
N ASP A 35 8.16 -9.71 10.50
CA ASP A 35 8.44 -11.14 10.66
C ASP A 35 7.24 -12.01 10.25
N GLU A 36 6.03 -11.63 10.67
CA GLU A 36 4.79 -12.32 10.28
C GLU A 36 4.52 -12.22 8.79
N VAL A 37 4.76 -11.04 8.19
CA VAL A 37 4.67 -10.86 6.73
C VAL A 37 5.65 -11.77 6.00
N ALA A 38 6.89 -11.87 6.48
CA ALA A 38 7.89 -12.75 5.89
C ALA A 38 7.45 -14.22 5.94
N LEU A 39 6.95 -14.66 7.10
CA LEU A 39 6.47 -16.01 7.31
C LEU A 39 5.26 -16.32 6.41
N ALA A 40 4.28 -15.42 6.33
CA ALA A 40 3.10 -15.58 5.47
C ALA A 40 3.46 -15.61 3.98
N ALA A 41 4.52 -14.91 3.57
CA ALA A 41 5.05 -14.94 2.21
C ALA A 41 5.97 -16.16 1.93
N GLY A 42 6.21 -17.04 2.90
CA GLY A 42 7.09 -18.20 2.75
C GLY A 42 8.59 -17.87 2.79
N PHE A 43 8.98 -16.75 3.40
CA PHE A 43 10.36 -16.30 3.51
C PHE A 43 10.86 -16.27 4.95
N THR A 44 12.19 -16.23 5.11
CA THR A 44 12.81 -16.07 6.43
C THR A 44 12.68 -14.64 6.93
N LYS A 45 12.69 -14.44 8.25
CA LYS A 45 12.71 -13.12 8.89
C LYS A 45 13.82 -12.23 8.33
N GLY A 46 15.04 -12.75 8.19
CA GLY A 46 16.16 -12.00 7.63
C GLY A 46 15.97 -11.59 6.16
N ALA A 47 15.11 -12.28 5.40
CA ALA A 47 14.83 -11.91 4.01
C ALA A 47 14.05 -10.59 3.93
N ILE A 48 13.02 -10.38 4.74
CA ILE A 48 12.20 -9.15 4.63
C ILE A 48 13.01 -7.90 4.95
N TYR A 49 13.88 -7.93 5.97
CA TYR A 49 14.70 -6.76 6.34
C TYR A 49 15.73 -6.35 5.28
N ARG A 50 16.11 -7.27 4.38
CA ARG A 50 16.96 -6.94 3.22
C ARG A 50 16.22 -6.12 2.15
N HIS A 51 14.90 -6.23 2.08
CA HIS A 51 14.06 -5.45 1.16
C HIS A 51 13.45 -4.23 1.83
N PHE A 52 13.14 -4.34 3.12
CA PHE A 52 12.39 -3.36 3.89
C PHE A 52 13.01 -3.24 5.28
N PRO A 53 13.95 -2.28 5.48
CA PRO A 53 14.71 -2.18 6.73
C PRO A 53 13.83 -1.79 7.93
N SER A 54 12.61 -1.30 7.71
CA SER A 54 11.67 -0.92 8.76
C SER A 54 10.22 -1.13 8.31
N LYS A 55 9.31 -1.21 9.30
CA LYS A 55 7.86 -1.29 9.06
C LYS A 55 7.34 -0.05 8.32
N GLY A 56 7.93 1.13 8.56
CA GLY A 56 7.63 2.34 7.80
C GLY A 56 8.07 2.27 6.33
N ALA A 57 9.25 1.70 6.05
CA ALA A 57 9.69 1.48 4.67
C ALA A 57 8.79 0.48 3.94
N PHE A 58 8.29 -0.53 4.65
CA PHE A 58 7.30 -1.47 4.13
C PHE A 58 5.94 -0.80 3.87
N LEU A 59 5.46 0.02 4.81
CA LEU A 59 4.21 0.78 4.69
C LEU A 59 4.21 1.67 3.44
N LEU A 60 5.33 2.34 3.15
CA LEU A 60 5.47 3.14 1.93
C LEU A 60 5.32 2.28 0.67
N ALA A 61 5.93 1.10 0.63
CA ALA A 61 5.83 0.19 -0.50
C ALA A 61 4.41 -0.38 -0.68
N LEU A 62 3.70 -0.66 0.41
CA LEU A 62 2.28 -1.01 0.36
C LEU A 62 1.44 0.13 -0.19
N PHE A 63 1.72 1.36 0.25
CA PHE A 63 1.01 2.55 -0.22
C PHE A 63 1.22 2.76 -1.73
N GLU A 64 2.42 2.57 -2.25
CA GLU A 64 2.71 2.61 -3.69
C GLU A 64 1.91 1.57 -4.47
N GLN A 65 1.85 0.32 -3.97
CA GLN A 65 1.08 -0.76 -4.60
C GLN A 65 -0.43 -0.49 -4.54
N TYR A 66 -0.93 0.00 -3.40
CA TYR A 66 -2.31 0.43 -3.23
C TYR A 66 -2.66 1.57 -4.20
N ALA A 67 -1.81 2.59 -4.31
CA ALA A 67 -1.99 3.71 -5.21
C ALA A 67 -2.01 3.29 -6.68
N ALA A 68 -1.17 2.32 -7.07
CA ALA A 68 -1.19 1.73 -8.41
C ALA A 68 -2.54 1.06 -8.69
N VAL A 69 -3.07 0.28 -7.75
CA VAL A 69 -4.38 -0.36 -7.85
C VAL A 69 -5.53 0.66 -7.88
N ALA A 70 -5.47 1.69 -7.04
CA ALA A 70 -6.45 2.77 -7.02
C ALA A 70 -6.53 3.48 -8.40
N ARG A 71 -5.37 3.70 -9.04
CA ARG A 71 -5.26 4.32 -10.37
C ARG A 71 -5.68 3.40 -11.52
N ALA A 72 -5.53 2.09 -11.38
CA ALA A 72 -5.84 1.14 -12.46
C ALA A 72 -7.35 0.99 -12.79
N GLY A 73 -8.25 1.56 -11.97
CA GLY A 73 -9.70 1.60 -12.24
C GLY A 73 -10.50 0.51 -11.54
N SER A 74 -11.80 0.42 -11.88
CA SER A 74 -12.81 -0.37 -11.14
C SER A 74 -12.52 -1.87 -11.05
N GLY A 75 -11.84 -2.47 -12.04
CA GLY A 75 -11.43 -3.87 -12.00
C GLY A 75 -10.42 -4.18 -10.90
N ALA A 76 -9.41 -3.30 -10.75
CA ALA A 76 -8.34 -3.49 -9.78
C ALA A 76 -8.81 -3.24 -8.34
N ARG A 77 -9.81 -2.38 -8.14
CA ARG A 77 -10.41 -2.07 -6.82
C ARG A 77 -11.27 -3.19 -6.23
N GLN A 78 -11.48 -4.30 -6.95
CA GLN A 78 -12.22 -5.47 -6.45
C GLN A 78 -11.39 -6.37 -5.52
N ALA A 79 -10.10 -6.06 -5.33
CA ALA A 79 -9.28 -6.82 -4.40
C ALA A 79 -9.86 -6.74 -2.97
N PRO A 80 -10.00 -7.87 -2.24
CA PRO A 80 -10.62 -7.88 -0.91
C PRO A 80 -9.95 -6.94 0.11
N TRP A 81 -8.64 -6.77 -0.02
CA TRP A 81 -7.84 -5.89 0.83
C TRP A 81 -7.99 -4.40 0.52
N PHE A 82 -8.60 -4.03 -0.62
CA PHE A 82 -8.61 -2.63 -1.08
C PHE A 82 -9.41 -1.73 -0.13
N ILE A 83 -10.67 -2.06 0.14
CA ILE A 83 -11.54 -1.24 1.00
C ILE A 83 -11.00 -1.10 2.44
N PRO A 84 -10.62 -2.18 3.14
CA PRO A 84 -10.08 -2.07 4.50
C PRO A 84 -8.79 -1.23 4.54
N LEU A 85 -7.90 -1.37 3.56
CA LEU A 85 -6.68 -0.58 3.48
C LEU A 85 -6.94 0.90 3.15
N THR A 86 -7.95 1.21 2.32
CA THR A 86 -8.37 2.60 2.09
C THR A 86 -8.69 3.29 3.41
N LEU A 87 -9.48 2.64 4.26
CA LEU A 87 -9.88 3.19 5.57
C LEU A 87 -8.68 3.35 6.50
N GLN A 88 -7.79 2.36 6.56
CA GLN A 88 -6.60 2.44 7.40
C GLN A 88 -5.62 3.52 6.91
N PHE A 89 -5.36 3.61 5.61
CA PHE A 89 -4.48 4.65 5.06
C PHE A 89 -5.08 6.05 5.27
N ALA A 90 -6.39 6.21 5.11
CA ALA A 90 -7.06 7.47 5.43
C ALA A 90 -6.91 7.83 6.91
N ALA A 91 -7.12 6.87 7.83
CA ALA A 91 -6.94 7.09 9.26
C ALA A 91 -5.49 7.44 9.63
N GLN A 92 -4.51 6.79 9.01
CA GLN A 92 -3.09 7.07 9.22
C GLN A 92 -2.65 8.40 8.62
N ALA A 93 -3.22 8.83 7.49
CA ALA A 93 -2.96 10.14 6.90
C ALA A 93 -3.44 11.31 7.81
N VAL A 94 -4.40 11.07 8.71
CA VAL A 94 -4.76 12.05 9.75
C VAL A 94 -3.67 12.18 10.82
N ARG A 95 -2.97 11.08 11.10
CA ARG A 95 -1.99 10.97 12.20
C ARG A 95 -0.55 11.26 11.76
N ASP A 96 -0.21 11.04 10.49
CA ASP A 96 1.13 11.19 9.94
C ASP A 96 1.18 12.23 8.79
N PRO A 97 1.87 13.38 8.98
CA PRO A 97 2.04 14.40 7.96
C PRO A 97 2.73 13.94 6.66
N LEU A 98 3.61 12.93 6.72
CA LEU A 98 4.29 12.40 5.53
C LEU A 98 3.32 11.58 4.68
N LEU A 99 2.52 10.75 5.34
CA LEU A 99 1.53 9.92 4.66
C LEU A 99 0.39 10.78 4.10
N ARG A 100 0.00 11.84 4.82
CA ARG A 100 -0.93 12.89 4.33
C ARG A 100 -0.49 13.48 3.00
N ARG A 101 0.77 13.93 2.92
CA ARG A 101 1.33 14.54 1.69
C ARG A 101 1.34 13.55 0.53
N ARG A 102 1.73 12.29 0.80
CA ARG A 102 1.74 11.22 -0.22
C ARG A 102 0.34 10.85 -0.70
N LEU A 103 -0.64 10.79 0.20
CA LEU A 103 -2.06 10.56 -0.12
C LEU A 103 -2.60 11.67 -1.02
N ALA A 104 -2.31 12.93 -0.69
CA ALA A 104 -2.75 14.07 -1.49
C ALA A 104 -2.22 14.01 -2.94
N THR A 105 -0.95 13.63 -3.14
CA THR A 105 -0.39 13.42 -4.49
C THR A 105 -1.11 12.31 -5.25
N VAL A 106 -1.33 11.15 -4.62
CA VAL A 106 -2.03 10.02 -5.26
C VAL A 106 -3.46 10.39 -5.63
N LEU A 107 -4.17 11.13 -4.77
CA LEU A 107 -5.53 11.59 -5.04
C LEU A 107 -5.57 12.62 -6.19
N SER A 108 -4.54 13.47 -6.31
CA SER A 108 -4.44 14.43 -7.43
C SER A 108 -4.09 13.78 -8.77
N GLU A 109 -3.41 12.64 -8.74
CA GLU A 109 -3.02 11.85 -9.93
C GLU A 109 -4.03 10.73 -10.25
N ALA A 110 -5.08 10.57 -9.46
CA ALA A 110 -6.10 9.55 -9.70
C ALA A 110 -6.80 9.88 -11.03
N PRO A 111 -6.87 8.94 -11.99
CA PRO A 111 -7.49 9.21 -13.29
C PRO A 111 -8.94 9.64 -13.09
N ASP A 112 -9.35 10.61 -13.90
CA ASP A 112 -10.70 11.16 -13.95
C ASP A 112 -11.73 10.06 -14.29
N GLY A 113 -12.12 9.29 -13.28
CA GLY A 113 -13.31 8.49 -13.35
C GLY A 113 -14.51 9.43 -13.40
N THR A 114 -15.40 9.26 -14.36
CA THR A 114 -16.75 9.85 -14.36
C THR A 114 -17.68 9.20 -13.32
N THR A 115 -17.11 8.58 -12.27
CA THR A 115 -17.83 7.78 -11.27
C THR A 115 -18.05 8.60 -10.00
N ALA A 116 -19.13 8.32 -9.27
CA ALA A 116 -19.47 8.94 -7.98
C ALA A 116 -18.29 8.93 -6.97
N GLU A 117 -17.43 7.90 -7.03
CA GLU A 117 -16.19 7.77 -6.28
C GLU A 117 -15.22 8.94 -6.52
N SER A 118 -15.01 9.34 -7.78
CA SER A 118 -14.14 10.46 -8.14
C SER A 118 -14.70 11.82 -7.68
N HIS A 119 -16.02 11.96 -7.62
CA HIS A 119 -16.67 13.13 -7.02
C HIS A 119 -16.51 13.17 -5.49
N LEU A 120 -16.54 12.01 -4.83
CA LEU A 120 -16.27 11.86 -3.40
C LEU A 120 -14.82 12.17 -3.07
N LEU A 121 -13.86 11.62 -3.83
CA LEU A 121 -12.43 11.88 -3.64
C LEU A 121 -12.09 13.37 -3.85
N ARG A 122 -12.66 14.03 -4.87
CA ARG A 122 -12.51 15.49 -5.06
C ARG A 122 -13.14 16.31 -3.94
N SER A 123 -14.29 15.89 -3.45
CA SER A 123 -14.96 16.57 -2.33
C SER A 123 -14.14 16.43 -1.05
N LEU A 124 -13.57 15.25 -0.79
CA LEU A 124 -12.66 15.02 0.34
C LEU A 124 -11.35 15.81 0.21
N ALA A 125 -10.75 15.87 -0.98
CA ALA A 125 -9.53 16.66 -1.23
C ALA A 125 -9.73 18.17 -1.01
N ARG A 126 -10.94 18.70 -1.24
CA ARG A 126 -11.28 20.10 -0.97
C ARG A 126 -11.51 20.42 0.51
N VAL A 127 -11.93 19.43 1.29
CA VAL A 127 -12.18 19.59 2.74
C VAL A 127 -10.89 19.38 3.55
N TRP A 128 -9.85 18.82 2.95
CA TRP A 128 -8.60 18.51 3.61
C TRP A 128 -7.53 19.58 3.33
N PRO A 129 -7.15 20.44 4.30
CA PRO A 129 -6.13 21.46 4.05
C PRO A 129 -4.75 20.80 3.84
N ALA A 130 -3.84 21.47 3.14
CA ALA A 130 -2.46 21.02 2.96
C ALA A 130 -1.68 20.98 4.28
#